data_AF-A0A2E6ZRY5-F1
#
_entry.id   AF-A0A2E6ZRY5-F1
#
_cell.length_a   1.000
_cell.length_b   1.000
_cell.length_c   1.000
_cell.angle_alpha   90.00
_cell.angle_beta   90.00
_cell.angle_gamma   90.00
#
_symmetry.space_group_name_H-M   'P 1'
#
loop_
_entity.id
_entity.type
_entity.pdbx_description
1 polymer ?
#
loop_
_entity_poly.entity_id
_entity_poly.type
_entity_poly.pdbx_seq_one_letter_code
_entity_poly.pdbx_strand_id
1 'polypeptide(L)'
;MSASPGSFVYFAGPLFTHAEQRWNASLAAALETFGYRVLLPQRLVADLIEPERPLPTAAMFELLVDRIREADAVVAVLDGADPDSGTCFECGAAFAWGTPIVGLRTDLRRGGDHPDRDVNLMLAHGCAALVKLLPDDKPDLTGLAQRISSALTSLPSLSRIDR
;
A
#
# COMPACT_ATOMS: atom_id res chain seq x y z
N MET A 1 7.22 15.79 -2.18
CA MET A 1 8.55 15.31 -1.75
C MET A 1 8.69 13.87 -2.24
N SER A 2 9.81 13.48 -2.84
CA SER A 2 10.09 12.06 -3.15
C SER A 2 10.33 11.29 -1.86
N ALA A 3 9.88 10.04 -1.75
CA ALA A 3 10.08 9.27 -0.52
C ALA A 3 11.57 8.92 -0.32
N SER A 4 12.06 9.07 0.90
CA SER A 4 13.45 8.82 1.30
C SER A 4 13.49 8.06 2.64
N PRO A 5 14.65 7.56 3.11
CA PRO A 5 14.77 7.07 4.48
C PRO A 5 14.21 8.11 5.46
N GLY A 6 13.34 7.68 6.37
CA GLY A 6 12.56 8.52 7.28
C GLY A 6 11.13 8.84 6.82
N SER A 7 10.80 8.61 5.54
CA SER A 7 9.45 8.85 5.01
C SER A 7 8.40 7.95 5.66
N PHE A 8 7.23 8.52 5.87
CA PHE A 8 6.05 7.85 6.38
C PHE A 8 5.31 7.15 5.22
N VAL A 9 5.28 5.82 5.26
CA VAL A 9 4.62 4.98 4.27
C VAL A 9 3.38 4.34 4.88
N TYR A 10 2.22 4.59 4.27
CA TYR A 10 1.00 3.85 4.56
C TYR A 10 0.97 2.57 3.71
N PHE A 11 0.92 1.41 4.35
CA PHE A 11 0.89 0.13 3.66
C PHE A 11 -0.54 -0.41 3.64
N ALA A 12 -1.16 -0.32 2.48
CA ALA A 12 -2.50 -0.79 2.16
C ALA A 12 -2.46 -2.21 1.60
N GLY A 13 -3.33 -3.08 2.08
CA GLY A 13 -3.43 -4.46 1.58
C GLY A 13 -4.49 -5.27 2.32
N PRO A 14 -4.89 -6.43 1.78
CA PRO A 14 -5.85 -7.30 2.44
C PRO A 14 -5.30 -7.76 3.80
N LEU A 15 -6.19 -7.90 4.77
CA LEU A 15 -5.84 -8.25 6.16
C LEU A 15 -6.87 -9.20 6.80
N PHE A 16 -7.62 -9.91 5.97
CA PHE A 16 -8.73 -10.78 6.38
C PHE A 16 -8.26 -12.11 6.97
N THR A 17 -7.09 -12.58 6.54
CA THR A 17 -6.51 -13.85 6.96
C THR A 17 -5.22 -13.65 7.73
N HIS A 18 -4.90 -14.63 8.59
CA HIS A 18 -3.63 -14.65 9.30
C HIS A 18 -2.43 -14.70 8.34
N ALA A 19 -2.58 -15.33 7.17
CA ALA A 19 -1.54 -15.36 6.15
C ALA A 19 -1.25 -13.96 5.59
N GLU A 20 -2.29 -13.22 5.21
CA GLU A 20 -2.17 -11.84 4.71
C GLU A 20 -1.58 -10.92 5.77
N GLN A 21 -2.11 -10.96 7.00
CA GLN A 21 -1.61 -10.12 8.10
C GLN A 21 -0.13 -10.39 8.39
N ARG A 22 0.30 -11.66 8.42
CA ARG A 22 1.71 -12.01 8.62
C ARG A 22 2.57 -11.52 7.47
N TRP A 23 2.13 -11.71 6.23
CA TRP A 23 2.88 -11.30 5.06
C TRP A 23 3.04 -9.77 5.02
N ASN A 24 1.97 -9.02 5.25
CA ASN A 24 2.02 -7.55 5.39
C ASN A 24 3.03 -7.13 6.49
N ALA A 25 2.98 -7.77 7.65
CA ALA A 25 3.90 -7.47 8.76
C ALA A 25 5.36 -7.78 8.43
N SER A 26 5.63 -8.88 7.72
CA SER A 26 6.98 -9.26 7.30
C SER A 26 7.54 -8.34 6.21
N LEU A 27 6.72 -7.94 5.23
CA LEU A 27 7.16 -7.01 4.20
C LEU A 27 7.34 -5.59 4.76
N ALA A 28 6.46 -5.15 5.67
CA ALA A 28 6.64 -3.90 6.41
C ALA A 28 7.96 -3.89 7.20
N ALA A 29 8.27 -4.98 7.92
CA ALA A 29 9.55 -5.09 8.63
C ALA A 29 10.76 -5.02 7.69
N ALA A 30 10.68 -5.64 6.50
CA ALA A 30 11.74 -5.54 5.51
C ALA A 30 11.90 -4.09 5.00
N LEU A 31 10.80 -3.37 4.73
CA LEU A 31 10.82 -1.95 4.36
C LEU A 31 11.38 -1.06 5.47
N GLU A 32 11.07 -1.35 6.74
CA GLU A 32 11.61 -0.64 7.90
C GLU A 32 13.15 -0.74 7.96
N THR A 33 13.77 -1.83 7.47
CA THR A 33 15.24 -1.93 7.36
C THR A 33 15.85 -0.97 6.32
N PHE A 34 15.05 -0.47 5.38
CA PHE A 34 15.44 0.60 4.43
C PHE A 34 15.23 2.01 5.02
N GLY A 35 14.78 2.10 6.27
CA GLY A 35 14.60 3.36 7.00
C GLY A 35 13.22 4.00 6.85
N TYR A 36 12.24 3.33 6.22
CA TYR A 36 10.87 3.84 6.16
C TYR A 36 10.14 3.68 7.49
N ARG A 37 9.26 4.62 7.81
CA ARG A 37 8.28 4.48 8.90
C ARG A 37 7.02 3.88 8.31
N VAL A 38 6.79 2.59 8.49
CA VAL A 38 5.66 1.89 7.87
C VAL A 38 4.48 1.79 8.84
N LEU A 39 3.31 2.27 8.43
CA LEU A 39 2.06 2.03 9.13
C LEU A 39 1.28 0.93 8.42
N LEU A 40 0.79 -0.02 9.21
CA LEU A 40 -0.14 -1.04 8.77
C LEU A 40 -1.51 -0.80 9.42
N PRO A 41 -2.62 -0.78 8.66
CA PRO A 41 -3.97 -0.68 9.21
C PRO A 41 -4.22 -1.69 10.33
N GLN A 42 -3.84 -2.95 10.10
CA GLN A 42 -3.99 -4.04 11.07
C GLN A 42 -3.23 -3.85 12.40
N ARG A 43 -2.13 -3.07 12.42
CA ARG A 43 -1.42 -2.71 13.66
C ARG A 43 -2.13 -1.56 14.35
N LEU A 44 -2.52 -0.55 13.58
CA LEU A 44 -3.12 0.68 14.10
C LEU A 44 -4.47 0.44 14.78
N VAL A 45 -5.32 -0.39 14.17
CA VAL A 45 -6.66 -0.61 14.71
C VAL A 45 -6.70 -1.70 15.77
N ALA A 46 -5.68 -2.56 15.89
CA ALA A 46 -5.63 -3.59 16.91
C ALA A 46 -5.76 -3.02 18.33
N ASP A 47 -5.15 -1.85 18.58
CA ASP A 47 -5.20 -1.16 19.87
C ASP A 47 -6.58 -0.56 20.18
N LEU A 48 -7.47 -0.46 19.18
CA LEU A 48 -8.84 0.06 19.33
C LEU A 48 -9.89 -1.04 19.52
N ILE A 49 -9.49 -2.31 19.38
CA ILE A 49 -10.41 -3.45 19.47
C ILE A 49 -10.47 -3.93 20.92
N GLU A 50 -11.63 -3.73 21.54
CA GLU A 50 -11.94 -4.27 22.86
C GLU A 50 -12.92 -5.46 22.70
N PRO A 51 -12.60 -6.68 23.18
CA PRO A 51 -13.42 -7.88 22.92
C PRO A 51 -14.88 -7.76 23.33
N GLU A 52 -15.16 -7.02 24.39
CA GLU A 52 -16.48 -6.89 24.99
C GLU A 52 -17.26 -5.66 24.51
N ARG A 53 -16.72 -4.89 23.55
CA ARG A 53 -17.36 -3.66 23.05
C ARG A 53 -17.54 -3.71 21.53
N PRO A 54 -18.58 -3.05 21.00
CA PRO A 54 -18.72 -2.88 19.55
C PRO A 54 -17.48 -2.22 18.97
N LEU A 55 -17.07 -2.65 17.77
CA LEU A 55 -15.97 -2.03 17.07
C LEU A 55 -16.24 -0.53 16.87
N PRO A 56 -15.28 0.35 17.22
CA PRO A 56 -15.44 1.79 17.04
C PRO A 56 -15.19 2.19 15.58
N THR A 57 -16.04 1.68 14.66
CA THR A 57 -15.80 1.73 13.21
C THR A 57 -15.64 3.13 12.65
N ALA A 58 -16.40 4.11 13.15
CA ALA A 58 -16.26 5.51 12.74
C ALA A 58 -14.89 6.09 13.12
N ALA A 59 -14.45 5.86 14.36
CA ALA A 59 -13.13 6.31 14.83
C ALA A 59 -11.99 5.59 14.09
N MET A 60 -12.14 4.29 13.80
CA MET A 60 -11.19 3.54 12.98
C MET A 60 -11.09 4.11 11.56
N PHE A 61 -12.23 4.41 10.94
CA PHE A 61 -12.29 5.00 9.61
C PHE A 61 -11.60 6.37 9.58
N GLU A 62 -11.98 7.29 10.46
CA GLU A 62 -11.39 8.63 10.56
C GLU A 62 -9.87 8.55 10.77
N LEU A 63 -9.44 7.70 11.70
CA LEU A 63 -8.02 7.49 11.98
C LEU A 63 -7.25 6.97 10.76
N LEU A 64 -7.78 5.98 10.03
CA LEU A 64 -7.10 5.42 8.85
C LEU A 64 -7.03 6.45 7.71
N VAL A 65 -8.13 7.17 7.45
CA VAL A 65 -8.23 8.24 6.45
C VAL A 65 -7.20 9.34 6.74
N ASP A 66 -7.07 9.77 7.99
CA ASP A 66 -6.07 10.77 8.39
C ASP A 66 -4.64 10.27 8.14
N ARG A 67 -4.35 9.00 8.42
CA ARG A 67 -3.01 8.43 8.18
C ARG A 67 -2.66 8.33 6.71
N ILE A 68 -3.63 8.08 5.82
CA ILE A 68 -3.41 8.10 4.37
C ILE A 68 -3.07 9.53 3.92
N ARG A 69 -3.77 10.54 4.46
CA ARG A 69 -3.56 11.95 4.13
C ARG A 69 -2.20 12.47 4.60
N GLU A 70 -1.75 12.01 5.75
CA GLU A 70 -0.45 12.38 6.32
C GLU A 70 0.73 11.71 5.63
N ALA A 71 0.52 10.53 5.03
CA ALA A 71 1.57 9.74 4.42
C ALA A 71 2.34 10.48 3.33
N ASP A 72 3.64 10.19 3.23
CA ASP A 72 4.49 10.64 2.13
C ASP A 72 4.25 9.79 0.88
N ALA A 73 3.86 8.53 1.06
CA ALA A 73 3.48 7.60 0.00
C ALA A 73 2.57 6.47 0.53
N VAL A 74 1.81 5.88 -0.39
CA VAL A 74 1.08 4.62 -0.15
C VAL A 74 1.78 3.49 -0.89
N VAL A 75 1.98 2.35 -0.21
CA VAL A 75 2.28 1.07 -0.86
C VAL A 75 1.02 0.23 -0.81
N ALA A 76 0.50 -0.20 -1.97
CA ALA A 76 -0.79 -0.90 -2.06
C ALA A 76 -0.65 -2.29 -2.66
N VAL A 77 -1.14 -3.32 -1.99
CA VAL A 77 -1.17 -4.70 -2.49
C VAL A 77 -2.35 -4.89 -3.43
N LEU A 78 -2.08 -5.06 -4.72
CA LEU A 78 -3.07 -5.13 -5.81
C LEU A 78 -3.18 -6.54 -6.40
N ASP A 79 -3.05 -7.55 -5.55
CA ASP A 79 -3.17 -8.95 -5.92
C ASP A 79 -4.63 -9.36 -6.17
N GLY A 80 -4.81 -10.38 -7.01
CA GLY A 80 -6.11 -10.88 -7.41
C GLY A 80 -6.62 -10.36 -8.75
N ALA A 81 -7.79 -10.88 -9.14
CA ALA A 81 -8.53 -10.41 -10.31
C ALA A 81 -9.10 -9.01 -10.04
N ASP A 82 -9.70 -8.83 -8.86
CA ASP A 82 -10.08 -7.55 -8.28
C ASP A 82 -9.32 -7.38 -6.96
N PRO A 83 -8.53 -6.30 -6.80
CA PRO A 83 -7.91 -5.99 -5.52
C PRO A 83 -8.94 -5.76 -4.42
N ASP A 84 -8.49 -5.89 -3.17
CA ASP A 84 -9.32 -5.63 -2.00
C ASP A 84 -10.00 -4.25 -2.09
N SER A 85 -11.32 -4.23 -1.86
CA SER A 85 -12.13 -3.01 -1.92
C SER A 85 -11.68 -1.93 -0.92
N GLY A 86 -11.18 -2.32 0.26
CA GLY A 86 -10.59 -1.40 1.24
C GLY A 86 -9.33 -0.74 0.67
N THR A 87 -8.39 -1.55 0.20
CA THR A 87 -7.17 -1.11 -0.48
C THR A 87 -7.49 -0.20 -1.69
N CYS A 88 -8.54 -0.49 -2.45
CA CYS A 88 -8.98 0.35 -3.57
C CYS A 88 -9.49 1.73 -3.11
N PHE A 89 -10.27 1.78 -2.02
CA PHE A 89 -10.73 3.03 -1.41
C PHE A 89 -9.53 3.87 -0.94
N GLU A 90 -8.57 3.25 -0.27
CA GLU A 90 -7.35 3.90 0.23
C GLU A 90 -6.51 4.48 -0.92
N CYS A 91 -6.37 3.74 -2.03
CA CYS A 91 -5.75 4.25 -3.25
C CYS A 91 -6.50 5.47 -3.83
N GLY A 92 -7.83 5.41 -3.88
CA GLY A 92 -8.65 6.52 -4.36
C GLY A 92 -8.48 7.79 -3.51
N ALA A 93 -8.46 7.65 -2.18
CA ALA A 93 -8.23 8.74 -1.25
C ALA A 93 -6.83 9.36 -1.41
N ALA A 94 -5.80 8.51 -1.47
CA ALA A 94 -4.42 8.93 -1.70
C ALA A 94 -4.27 9.71 -3.02
N PHE A 95 -4.87 9.20 -4.10
CA PHE A 95 -4.87 9.88 -5.40
C PHE A 95 -5.54 11.25 -5.33
N ALA A 96 -6.70 11.34 -4.67
CA ALA A 96 -7.44 12.60 -4.53
C ALA A 96 -6.62 13.69 -3.82
N TRP A 97 -5.78 13.31 -2.85
CA TRP A 97 -4.92 14.24 -2.10
C TRP A 97 -3.52 14.42 -2.70
N GLY A 98 -3.21 13.75 -3.80
CA GLY A 98 -1.89 13.81 -4.43
C GLY A 98 -0.80 13.06 -3.65
N THR A 99 -1.17 12.14 -2.76
CA THR A 99 -0.23 11.20 -2.13
C THR A 99 0.16 10.14 -3.17
N PRO A 100 1.45 9.99 -3.52
CA PRO A 100 1.87 9.04 -4.54
C PRO A 100 1.66 7.58 -4.09
N ILE A 101 1.26 6.73 -5.03
CA ILE A 101 0.94 5.33 -4.78
C ILE A 101 1.93 4.43 -5.54
N VAL A 102 2.56 3.51 -4.82
CA VAL A 102 3.32 2.38 -5.36
C VAL A 102 2.45 1.13 -5.23
N GLY A 103 1.89 0.66 -6.34
CA GLY A 103 1.16 -0.61 -6.33
C GLY A 103 2.13 -1.79 -6.39
N LEU A 104 1.81 -2.85 -5.66
CA LEU A 104 2.53 -4.11 -5.61
C LEU A 104 1.62 -5.23 -6.13
N ARG A 105 2.10 -5.97 -7.13
CA ARG A 105 1.41 -7.15 -7.64
C ARG A 105 2.34 -8.36 -7.64
N THR A 106 2.08 -9.31 -6.76
CA THR A 106 2.72 -10.62 -6.69
C THR A 106 1.94 -11.70 -7.44
N ASP A 107 0.67 -11.45 -7.75
CA ASP A 107 -0.16 -12.33 -8.58
C ASP A 107 0.38 -12.41 -10.01
N LEU A 108 0.83 -13.60 -10.39
CA LEU A 108 1.42 -13.91 -11.70
C LEU A 108 0.40 -13.91 -12.83
N ARG A 109 -0.90 -13.96 -12.51
CA ARG A 109 -1.97 -13.98 -13.50
C ARG A 109 -2.18 -12.57 -14.06
N ARG A 110 -2.42 -12.53 -15.37
CA ARG A 110 -2.92 -11.33 -16.03
C ARG A 110 -4.33 -11.02 -15.53
N GLY A 111 -4.62 -9.74 -15.40
CA GLY A 111 -5.93 -9.20 -15.06
C GLY A 111 -6.05 -7.77 -15.58
N GLY A 112 -7.17 -7.12 -15.30
CA GLY A 112 -7.37 -5.71 -15.61
C GLY A 112 -7.56 -5.38 -17.09
N ASP A 113 -7.68 -4.07 -17.35
CA ASP A 113 -8.08 -3.53 -18.65
C ASP A 113 -6.89 -2.93 -19.43
N HIS A 114 -5.73 -2.78 -18.79
CA HIS A 114 -4.58 -2.08 -19.35
C HIS A 114 -3.59 -3.06 -20.00
N PRO A 115 -3.08 -2.79 -21.22
CA PRO A 115 -2.24 -3.74 -21.98
C PRO A 115 -0.96 -4.15 -21.26
N ASP A 116 -0.37 -3.22 -20.52
CA ASP A 116 0.91 -3.41 -19.82
C ASP A 116 0.80 -3.46 -18.29
N ARG A 117 -0.42 -3.35 -17.73
CA ARG A 117 -0.64 -3.25 -16.28
C ARG A 117 -1.80 -4.15 -15.89
N ASP A 118 -1.50 -5.22 -15.16
CA ASP A 118 -2.42 -6.32 -14.93
C ASP A 118 -3.51 -6.02 -13.86
N VAL A 119 -3.93 -4.77 -13.70
CA VAL A 119 -4.94 -4.32 -12.72
C VAL A 119 -6.00 -3.46 -13.40
N ASN A 120 -7.14 -3.23 -12.74
CA ASN A 120 -8.18 -2.32 -13.23
C ASN A 120 -7.57 -0.97 -13.66
N LEU A 121 -8.09 -0.37 -14.73
CA LEU A 121 -7.54 0.86 -15.32
C LEU A 121 -7.39 2.01 -14.31
N MET A 122 -8.31 2.14 -13.35
CA MET A 122 -8.28 3.22 -12.35
C MET A 122 -7.06 3.10 -11.45
N LEU A 123 -6.73 1.88 -11.03
CA LEU A 123 -5.54 1.58 -10.24
C LEU A 123 -4.27 1.65 -11.08
N ALA A 124 -4.34 1.18 -12.33
CA ALA A 124 -3.22 1.24 -13.27
C ALA A 124 -2.78 2.70 -13.50
N HIS A 125 -3.71 3.63 -13.66
CA HIS A 125 -3.43 5.06 -13.85
C HIS A 125 -3.24 5.82 -12.53
N GLY A 126 -3.88 5.40 -11.44
CA GLY A 126 -3.74 6.02 -10.13
C GLY A 126 -2.37 5.76 -9.48
N CYS A 127 -1.74 4.63 -9.79
CA CYS A 127 -0.40 4.31 -9.30
C CYS A 127 0.69 5.09 -10.05
N ALA A 128 1.54 5.79 -9.29
CA ALA A 128 2.73 6.45 -9.80
C ALA A 128 3.78 5.43 -10.27
N ALA A 129 3.88 4.29 -9.58
CA ALA A 129 4.70 3.16 -9.97
C ALA A 129 3.99 1.83 -9.65
N LEU A 130 4.34 0.78 -10.40
CA LEU A 130 3.90 -0.59 -10.13
C LEU A 130 5.11 -1.52 -10.03
N VAL A 131 5.23 -2.22 -8.90
CA VAL A 131 6.18 -3.31 -8.70
C VAL A 131 5.44 -4.62 -8.96
N LYS A 132 5.81 -5.31 -10.04
CA LYS A 132 5.18 -6.57 -10.46
C LYS A 132 6.19 -7.71 -10.41
N LEU A 133 5.80 -8.86 -9.85
CA LEU A 133 6.57 -10.09 -9.94
C LEU A 133 6.23 -10.85 -11.22
N LEU A 134 7.27 -11.39 -11.86
CA LEU A 134 7.15 -12.25 -13.04
C LEU A 134 7.20 -13.73 -12.62
N PRO A 135 6.74 -14.67 -13.45
CA PRO A 135 6.65 -16.09 -13.06
C PRO A 135 7.94 -16.74 -12.54
N ASP A 136 9.09 -16.36 -13.11
CA ASP A 136 10.40 -16.87 -12.71
C ASP A 136 11.09 -16.00 -11.64
N ASP A 137 10.44 -14.92 -11.25
CA ASP A 137 10.97 -13.91 -10.35
C ASP A 137 10.46 -14.13 -8.92
N LYS A 138 11.34 -14.68 -8.09
CA LYS A 138 11.03 -15.10 -6.71
C LYS A 138 11.96 -14.40 -5.72
N PRO A 139 11.88 -13.07 -5.59
CA PRO A 139 12.69 -12.37 -4.60
C PRO A 139 12.27 -12.83 -3.20
N ASP A 140 13.23 -12.86 -2.29
CA ASP A 140 12.91 -12.88 -0.87
C ASP A 140 12.32 -11.52 -0.44
N LEU A 141 11.90 -11.40 0.83
CA LEU A 141 11.30 -10.18 1.34
C LEU A 141 12.23 -8.97 1.24
N THR A 142 13.54 -9.17 1.44
CA THR A 142 14.54 -8.11 1.32
C THR A 142 14.64 -7.62 -0.12
N GLY A 143 14.72 -8.53 -1.09
CA GLY A 143 14.75 -8.20 -2.51
C GLY A 143 13.46 -7.52 -2.98
N LEU A 144 12.30 -7.93 -2.46
CA LEU A 144 11.03 -7.28 -2.74
C LEU A 144 10.98 -5.86 -2.13
N ALA A 145 11.37 -5.71 -0.87
CA ALA A 145 11.46 -4.42 -0.19
C ALA A 145 12.44 -3.47 -0.89
N GLN A 146 13.57 -3.96 -1.41
CA GLN A 146 14.51 -3.17 -2.20
C GLN A 146 13.84 -2.60 -3.47
N ARG A 147 13.01 -3.39 -4.16
CA ARG A 147 12.32 -2.92 -5.38
C ARG A 147 11.25 -1.88 -5.07
N ILE A 148 10.49 -2.09 -4.00
CA ILE A 148 9.53 -1.10 -3.50
C ILE A 148 10.28 0.17 -3.08
N SER A 149 11.41 0.05 -2.40
CA SER A 149 12.27 1.19 -2.03
C SER A 149 12.77 1.96 -3.26
N SER A 150 13.23 1.26 -4.31
CA SER A 150 13.60 1.89 -5.58
C SER A 150 12.43 2.61 -6.25
N ALA A 151 11.22 2.04 -6.18
CA ALA A 151 10.00 2.69 -6.68
C ALA A 151 9.65 3.95 -5.85
N LEU A 152 9.72 3.86 -4.53
CA LEU A 152 9.46 4.98 -3.59
C LEU A 152 10.43 6.14 -3.82
N THR A 153 11.72 5.86 -3.95
CA THR A 153 12.77 6.88 -4.18
C THR A 153 12.73 7.52 -5.56
N SER A 154 12.15 6.85 -6.55
CA SER A 154 11.95 7.40 -7.90
C SER A 154 10.61 8.12 -8.08
N LEU A 155 9.79 8.20 -7.02
CA LEU A 155 8.52 8.92 -7.07
C LEU A 155 8.78 10.39 -7.43
N PRO A 156 8.01 10.95 -8.39
CA PRO A 156 8.09 12.37 -8.68
C PRO A 156 7.74 13.16 -7.42
N SER A 157 8.42 14.29 -7.19
CA SER A 157 7.97 15.23 -6.17
C SER A 157 6.67 15.88 -6.64
N LEU A 158 5.55 15.21 -6.40
CA LEU A 158 4.22 15.79 -6.60
C LEU A 158 4.06 16.91 -5.57
N SER A 159 3.73 18.11 -6.05
CA SER A 159 3.12 19.12 -5.19
C SER A 159 1.81 18.54 -4.70
N ARG A 160 1.60 18.47 -3.37
CA ARG A 160 0.27 18.15 -2.81
C ARG A 160 -0.72 19.06 -3.53
N ILE A 161 -1.65 18.46 -4.27
CA ILE A 161 -2.60 19.25 -5.05
C ILE A 161 -3.53 19.85 -4.00
N ASP A 162 -3.50 21.17 -3.83
CA ASP A 162 -4.60 21.89 -3.19
C ASP A 162 -5.81 21.72 -4.13
N ARG A 163 -6.58 20.64 -3.95
CA ARG A 163 -7.91 20.47 -4.55
C ARG A 163 -8.99 20.78 -3.53
#